data_AF-A0A951AHW3-F1
#
_entry.id   AF-A0A951AHW3-F1
#
_cell.length_a   1.000
_cell.length_b   1.000
_cell.length_c   1.000
_cell.angle_alpha   90.00
_cell.angle_beta   90.00
_cell.angle_gamma   90.00
#
_symmetry.space_group_name_H-M   'P 1'
#
loop_
_entity.id
_entity.type
_entity.pdbx_description
1 polymer ?
#
loop_
_entity_poly.entity_id
_entity_poly.type
_entity_poly.pdbx_seq_one_letter_code
_entity_poly.pdbx_strand_id
1 'polypeptide(L)'
;MLTKVSANDRNKIVEYWTRSLRESMLRDPKLNNRERVKIEQVKAGRLAPDVVARIQASLKAGGKSEKTNSSKPNSSIGSSDPRAGQTSAAGETPHPNPLPVLVAPYLVVPVNRVKKDQPHVLFWVPARLMPDGALQAHPDQLPFVPRVLLDPPVTEHNGRRPTPIASWDEYDCATRAMGVDWQEGWSERLERAEEMFRSVAGVGASEWKCEGWQRVINPIVVPWDKDSGPAGCILPLCEAWLKKETLPGALLGILSPAEHGPGTVESAIEGDVMHLGHYGDHPLNRNQRDAVRAIRLLEEGRVQAVNGPPGTGKTSLLKTLIADAVVNAAAAGDPAPCIVIASTNNDAVINAAGELKIADADGLPVERKRWLPGLRHFAAYNKRRDNPGSGKDANSSDLLLLKSLHSILFTPNYAEEAELHFLDRFKEWCLASGGTFPQHVDLTFAKAILRERLHEVIATIKTKAELIAKAERFVLPGDVPTNITEVRFRLNRTQTDANAAERNREDLSNQHRKAIHTLDSRGNLHPLWMRWVSFLPPIEARRAALLRQTATALKYLPKDDISLDSRAKLYAAVDAEFGNQIDAEEKTAPNPS
;
A
#
# COMPACT_ATOMS: atom_id res chain seq x y z
N MET A 1 26.40 -8.73 16.29
CA MET A 1 26.90 -7.59 15.49
C MET A 1 26.89 -7.95 14.00
N LEU A 2 25.71 -8.09 13.40
CA LEU A 2 25.57 -8.31 11.96
C LEU A 2 24.82 -7.11 11.37
N THR A 3 25.66 -6.12 11.04
CA THR A 3 25.56 -5.07 10.03
C THR A 3 24.16 -4.61 9.57
N LYS A 4 23.75 -3.47 10.13
CA LYS A 4 22.96 -2.45 9.44
C LYS A 4 23.49 -2.30 8.02
N VAL A 5 22.67 -2.60 7.00
CA VAL A 5 22.96 -2.24 5.62
C VAL A 5 23.26 -0.75 5.58
N SER A 6 24.48 -0.38 5.21
CA SER A 6 24.93 1.01 5.21
C SER A 6 24.08 1.84 4.24
N ALA A 7 23.94 3.15 4.47
CA ALA A 7 23.27 4.05 3.52
C ALA A 7 23.83 3.91 2.09
N ASN A 8 25.13 3.59 1.99
CA ASN A 8 25.84 3.36 0.73
C ASN A 8 25.32 2.12 -0.02
N ASP A 9 24.95 1.04 0.67
CA ASP A 9 24.46 -0.18 0.02
C ASP A 9 23.01 -0.05 -0.46
N ARG A 10 22.23 0.86 0.13
CA ARG A 10 20.83 1.13 -0.26
C ARG A 10 20.78 1.94 -1.54
N ASN A 11 21.66 2.93 -1.69
CA ASN A 11 21.80 3.69 -2.94
C ASN A 11 22.27 2.78 -4.08
N LYS A 12 23.17 1.83 -3.83
CA LYS A 12 23.57 0.82 -4.83
C LYS A 12 22.39 0.02 -5.41
N ILE A 13 21.37 -0.30 -4.60
CA ILE A 13 20.19 -1.04 -5.10
C ILE A 13 19.31 -0.14 -5.97
N VAL A 14 19.10 1.11 -5.57
CA VAL A 14 18.36 2.08 -6.40
C VAL A 14 19.13 2.39 -7.69
N GLU A 15 20.46 2.47 -7.64
CA GLU A 15 21.32 2.60 -8.80
C GLU A 15 21.19 1.38 -9.72
N TYR A 16 21.22 0.18 -9.15
CA TYR A 16 20.98 -1.07 -9.88
C TYR A 16 19.61 -1.07 -10.56
N TRP A 17 18.52 -0.73 -9.85
CA TRP A 17 17.18 -0.64 -10.45
C TRP A 17 17.10 0.43 -11.54
N THR A 18 17.73 1.59 -11.33
CA THR A 18 17.79 2.66 -12.32
C THR A 18 18.51 2.16 -13.57
N ARG A 19 19.63 1.45 -13.41
CA ARG A 19 20.40 0.84 -14.50
C ARG A 19 19.56 -0.22 -15.23
N SER A 20 18.92 -1.13 -14.50
CA SER A 20 18.01 -2.15 -15.07
C SER A 20 16.77 -1.57 -15.76
N LEU A 21 16.24 -0.44 -15.30
CA LEU A 21 15.12 0.23 -15.97
C LEU A 21 15.58 0.93 -17.25
N ARG A 22 16.75 1.57 -17.25
CA ARG A 22 17.37 2.11 -18.48
C ARG A 22 17.67 0.98 -19.46
N GLU A 23 18.20 -0.15 -18.98
CA GLU A 23 18.37 -1.38 -19.76
C GLU A 23 17.06 -1.85 -20.39
N SER A 24 15.97 -1.84 -19.63
CA SER A 24 14.67 -2.28 -20.14
C SER A 24 14.12 -1.37 -21.25
N MET A 25 14.57 -0.12 -21.34
CA MET A 25 14.28 0.77 -22.46
C MET A 25 15.07 0.44 -23.72
N LEU A 26 16.22 -0.24 -23.56
CA LEU A 26 17.05 -0.76 -24.65
C LEU A 26 16.56 -2.14 -25.14
N ARG A 27 15.28 -2.46 -24.93
CA ARG A 27 14.70 -3.74 -25.37
C ARG A 27 14.69 -3.85 -26.89
N ASP A 28 14.96 -5.06 -27.37
CA ASP A 28 14.83 -5.41 -28.78
C ASP A 28 13.38 -5.15 -29.24
N PRO A 29 13.14 -4.18 -30.15
CA PRO A 29 11.80 -3.87 -30.60
C PRO A 29 11.18 -5.09 -31.28
N LYS A 30 9.86 -5.24 -31.18
CA LYS A 30 9.16 -6.26 -31.97
C LYS A 30 9.40 -5.98 -33.45
N LEU A 31 9.97 -6.95 -34.15
CA LEU A 31 10.37 -6.82 -35.55
C LEU A 31 9.21 -6.92 -36.55
N ASN A 32 7.99 -6.57 -36.14
CA ASN A 32 6.76 -6.73 -36.94
C ASN A 32 6.66 -5.69 -38.07
N ASN A 33 7.24 -4.50 -37.88
CA ASN A 33 7.21 -3.38 -38.84
C ASN A 33 8.61 -3.05 -39.38
N ARG A 34 9.44 -4.07 -39.58
CA ARG A 34 10.80 -3.90 -40.11
C ARG A 34 10.81 -3.74 -41.62
N GLU A 35 11.56 -2.77 -42.10
CA GLU A 35 11.87 -2.59 -43.50
C GLU A 35 13.29 -3.10 -43.78
N ARG A 36 13.46 -3.89 -44.83
CA ARG A 36 14.78 -4.35 -45.26
C ARG A 36 15.41 -3.31 -46.17
N VAL A 37 16.66 -2.96 -45.90
CA VAL A 37 17.42 -1.98 -46.69
C VAL A 37 18.74 -2.56 -47.15
N LYS A 38 19.44 -1.84 -48.02
CA LYS A 38 20.78 -2.20 -48.47
C LYS A 38 21.84 -1.65 -47.51
N ILE A 39 22.92 -2.38 -47.28
CA ILE A 39 23.99 -1.95 -46.36
C ILE A 39 24.68 -0.67 -46.87
N GLU A 40 24.77 -0.49 -48.18
CA GLU A 40 25.35 0.70 -48.81
C GLU A 40 24.51 1.95 -48.49
N GLN A 41 23.19 1.82 -48.41
CA GLN A 41 22.28 2.92 -48.03
C GLN A 41 22.46 3.31 -46.56
N VAL A 42 22.64 2.32 -45.68
CA VAL A 42 22.92 2.55 -44.27
C VAL A 42 24.28 3.23 -44.10
N LYS A 43 25.33 2.75 -44.77
CA LYS A 43 26.68 3.34 -44.68
C LYS A 43 26.74 4.75 -45.29
N ALA A 44 26.02 4.99 -46.38
CA ALA A 44 25.92 6.31 -47.01
C ALA A 44 25.00 7.29 -46.23
N GLY A 45 24.32 6.83 -45.18
CA GLY A 45 23.40 7.64 -44.39
C GLY A 45 22.17 8.12 -45.16
N ARG A 46 21.74 7.38 -46.20
CA ARG A 46 20.60 7.77 -47.02
C ARG A 46 19.78 6.57 -47.48
N LEU A 47 18.52 6.53 -47.06
CA LEU A 47 17.54 5.54 -47.48
C LEU A 47 16.84 5.94 -48.77
N ALA A 48 16.43 4.95 -49.56
CA ALA A 48 15.69 5.21 -50.80
C ALA A 48 14.28 5.77 -50.50
N PRO A 49 13.75 6.68 -51.33
CA PRO A 49 12.46 7.32 -51.08
C PRO A 49 11.28 6.35 -50.90
N ASP A 50 11.29 5.21 -51.58
CA ASP A 50 10.27 4.16 -51.45
C ASP A 50 10.29 3.49 -50.06
N VAL A 51 11.48 3.28 -49.49
CA VAL A 51 11.66 2.77 -48.12
C VAL A 51 11.11 3.79 -47.11
N VAL A 52 11.45 5.08 -47.30
CA VAL A 52 10.96 6.16 -46.43
C VAL A 52 9.44 6.21 -46.44
N ALA A 53 8.83 6.11 -47.60
CA ALA A 53 7.37 6.07 -47.75
C ALA A 53 6.74 4.86 -47.04
N ARG A 54 7.36 3.67 -47.11
CA ARG A 54 6.89 2.47 -46.39
C ARG A 54 7.03 2.60 -44.87
N ILE A 55 8.14 3.13 -44.37
CA ILE A 55 8.34 3.41 -42.94
C ILE A 55 7.28 4.41 -42.45
N GLN A 56 7.07 5.50 -43.20
CA GLN A 56 6.02 6.47 -42.92
C GLN A 56 4.62 5.85 -42.94
N ALA A 57 4.34 4.95 -43.89
CA ALA A 57 3.08 4.22 -43.95
C ALA A 57 2.91 3.26 -42.78
N SER A 58 3.95 2.53 -42.36
CA SER A 58 3.91 1.66 -41.18
C SER A 58 3.69 2.44 -39.89
N LEU A 59 4.18 3.67 -39.79
CA LEU A 59 3.91 4.59 -38.68
C LEU A 59 2.53 5.23 -38.76
N LYS A 60 1.93 5.36 -39.94
CA LYS A 60 0.55 5.82 -40.15
C LYS A 60 -0.47 4.69 -40.05
N ALA A 61 -0.09 3.44 -40.28
CA ALA A 61 -0.91 2.24 -40.10
C ALA A 61 -0.79 1.74 -38.65
N GLY A 62 0.44 1.69 -38.13
CA GLY A 62 0.73 1.65 -36.70
C GLY A 62 0.09 2.84 -36.00
N GLY A 63 0.09 4.02 -36.62
CA GLY A 63 -0.66 5.22 -36.21
C GLY A 63 -2.15 5.27 -36.61
N LYS A 64 -2.70 4.31 -37.35
CA LYS A 64 -4.16 4.10 -37.35
C LYS A 64 -4.54 3.11 -36.25
N SER A 65 -3.53 2.45 -35.67
CA SER A 65 -3.56 1.75 -34.39
C SER A 65 -3.01 2.59 -33.21
N GLU A 66 -2.37 3.76 -33.44
CA GLU A 66 -1.64 4.60 -32.43
C GLU A 66 -1.59 6.13 -32.73
N LYS A 67 -2.34 6.66 -33.71
CA LYS A 67 -2.50 8.11 -34.01
C LYS A 67 -3.93 8.41 -34.45
N THR A 68 -4.83 8.40 -33.48
CA THR A 68 -5.66 9.59 -33.28
C THR A 68 -5.24 10.19 -31.95
N ASN A 69 -4.38 11.20 -32.02
CA ASN A 69 -4.32 12.37 -31.12
C ASN A 69 -2.90 12.92 -30.99
N SER A 70 -2.63 13.96 -31.77
CA SER A 70 -1.92 15.12 -31.25
C SER A 70 -2.74 16.35 -31.62
N SER A 71 -3.72 16.71 -30.79
CA SER A 71 -4.21 18.08 -30.73
C SER A 71 -3.16 18.94 -30.03
N LYS A 72 -3.01 20.16 -30.54
CA LYS A 72 -2.03 21.19 -30.22
C LYS A 72 -1.90 21.47 -28.70
N PRO A 73 -0.75 21.96 -28.23
CA PRO A 73 -0.62 22.47 -26.87
C PRO A 73 -1.39 23.79 -26.75
N ASN A 74 -2.33 23.88 -25.81
CA ASN A 74 -2.84 25.17 -25.35
C ASN A 74 -2.10 25.55 -24.08
N SER A 75 -1.27 26.58 -24.21
CA SER A 75 -0.79 27.42 -23.13
C SER A 75 -1.90 28.38 -22.68
N SER A 76 -2.25 28.34 -21.40
CA SER A 76 -2.68 29.53 -20.65
C SER A 76 -2.45 29.30 -19.16
N ILE A 77 -1.53 30.07 -18.58
CA ILE A 77 -1.68 30.90 -17.36
C ILE A 77 -0.39 31.73 -17.29
N GLY A 78 -0.57 33.04 -17.18
CA GLY A 78 0.45 34.05 -17.39
C GLY A 78 1.50 34.17 -16.29
N SER A 79 2.67 34.62 -16.70
CA SER A 79 3.49 35.55 -15.93
C SER A 79 3.99 36.63 -16.89
N SER A 80 3.88 37.86 -16.43
CA SER A 80 4.14 39.10 -17.16
C SER A 80 5.63 39.31 -17.44
N ASP A 81 5.99 39.63 -18.70
CA ASP A 81 7.05 40.61 -18.97
C ASP A 81 6.94 41.18 -20.39
N PRO A 82 7.00 42.52 -20.60
CA PRO A 82 6.85 43.13 -21.91
C PRO A 82 8.21 43.56 -22.48
N ARG A 83 8.60 43.06 -23.66
CA ARG A 83 9.47 43.78 -24.61
C ARG A 83 9.66 43.02 -25.94
N ALA A 84 9.58 43.81 -27.03
CA ALA A 84 9.84 43.48 -28.44
C ALA A 84 8.79 42.59 -29.13
N GLY A 85 8.11 42.97 -30.22
CA GLY A 85 8.37 43.99 -31.23
C GLY A 85 8.53 43.33 -32.61
N GLN A 86 7.43 43.27 -33.37
CA GLN A 86 7.26 43.21 -34.85
C GLN A 86 8.28 42.42 -35.73
N THR A 87 7.80 41.47 -36.55
CA THR A 87 7.56 41.63 -38.03
C THR A 87 7.18 40.30 -38.74
N SER A 88 6.05 40.35 -39.46
CA SER A 88 5.65 39.75 -40.74
C SER A 88 6.28 38.46 -41.35
N ALA A 89 5.37 37.51 -41.65
CA ALA A 89 5.03 36.89 -42.95
C ALA A 89 6.11 36.22 -43.84
N ALA A 90 5.97 34.90 -44.04
CA ALA A 90 5.93 34.21 -45.35
C ALA A 90 5.49 32.75 -45.14
N GLY A 91 4.65 32.21 -46.05
CA GLY A 91 4.12 30.86 -45.95
C GLY A 91 5.17 29.78 -46.19
N GLU A 92 5.34 28.90 -45.21
CA GLU A 92 6.05 27.62 -45.38
C GLU A 92 5.04 26.48 -45.46
N THR A 93 5.16 25.68 -46.52
CA THR A 93 4.48 24.40 -46.68
C THR A 93 4.88 23.44 -45.54
N PRO A 94 3.99 22.52 -45.10
CA PRO A 94 4.30 21.66 -43.96
C PRO A 94 5.36 20.61 -44.36
N HIS A 95 6.63 20.87 -44.03
CA HIS A 95 7.67 19.86 -44.14
C HIS A 95 7.37 18.68 -43.20
N PRO A 96 7.50 17.41 -43.64
CA PRO A 96 7.25 16.26 -42.77
C PRO A 96 8.27 16.24 -41.62
N ASN A 97 7.81 16.02 -40.38
CA ASN A 97 8.71 15.96 -39.22
C ASN A 97 9.68 14.76 -39.34
N PRO A 98 10.94 14.91 -38.88
CA PRO A 98 11.90 13.79 -38.79
C PRO A 98 11.33 12.62 -37.98
N LEU A 99 11.60 11.40 -38.41
CA LEU A 99 11.06 10.18 -37.80
C LEU A 99 12.10 9.45 -36.94
N PRO A 100 11.81 9.12 -35.67
CA PRO A 100 12.69 8.28 -34.87
C PRO A 100 12.65 6.83 -35.39
N VAL A 101 13.82 6.27 -35.68
CA VAL A 101 13.99 4.90 -36.16
C VAL A 101 15.15 4.23 -35.44
N LEU A 102 15.12 2.89 -35.34
CA LEU A 102 16.29 2.08 -35.02
C LEU A 102 16.78 1.39 -36.29
N VAL A 103 18.09 1.48 -36.52
CA VAL A 103 18.77 0.82 -37.63
C VAL A 103 19.57 -0.35 -37.08
N ALA A 104 19.39 -1.54 -37.64
CA ALA A 104 20.20 -2.72 -37.37
C ALA A 104 21.00 -3.08 -38.62
N PRO A 105 22.29 -2.70 -38.67
CA PRO A 105 23.17 -3.03 -39.79
C PRO A 105 23.33 -4.54 -39.97
N TYR A 106 23.38 -5.29 -38.86
CA TYR A 106 23.72 -6.71 -38.86
C TYR A 106 22.80 -7.50 -37.94
N LEU A 107 22.37 -8.67 -38.43
CA LEU A 107 21.48 -9.57 -37.71
C LEU A 107 21.70 -11.03 -38.12
N VAL A 108 21.33 -11.94 -37.24
CA VAL A 108 21.51 -13.39 -37.38
C VAL A 108 20.18 -14.13 -37.23
N VAL A 109 20.09 -15.28 -37.89
CA VAL A 109 18.96 -16.22 -37.79
C VAL A 109 19.49 -17.62 -37.53
N PRO A 110 18.73 -18.51 -36.87
CA PRO A 110 19.18 -19.88 -36.70
C PRO A 110 19.21 -20.60 -38.05
N VAL A 111 20.20 -21.48 -38.23
CA VAL A 111 20.43 -22.23 -39.49
C VAL A 111 19.23 -23.12 -39.82
N ASN A 112 18.65 -23.79 -38.81
CA ASN A 112 17.48 -24.67 -38.94
C ASN A 112 16.24 -24.01 -38.33
N ARG A 113 15.66 -23.06 -39.07
CA ARG A 113 14.58 -22.20 -38.56
C ARG A 113 13.26 -22.96 -38.34
N VAL A 114 12.78 -22.98 -37.10
CA VAL A 114 11.42 -23.41 -36.74
C VAL A 114 10.48 -22.20 -36.74
N LYS A 115 9.15 -22.40 -36.88
CA LYS A 115 8.14 -21.31 -36.84
C LYS A 115 8.26 -20.36 -35.62
N LYS A 116 8.86 -20.82 -34.51
CA LYS A 116 9.08 -20.03 -33.29
C LYS A 116 10.37 -19.19 -33.30
N ASP A 117 11.27 -19.40 -34.25
CA ASP A 117 12.59 -18.76 -34.28
C ASP A 117 12.54 -17.35 -34.90
N GLN A 118 13.05 -16.39 -34.12
CA GLN A 118 13.14 -14.98 -34.49
C GLN A 118 14.59 -14.61 -34.86
N PRO A 119 14.79 -13.66 -35.79
CA PRO A 119 16.11 -13.08 -36.01
C PRO A 119 16.53 -12.26 -34.79
N HIS A 120 17.83 -12.28 -34.47
CA HIS A 120 18.44 -11.45 -33.42
C HIS A 120 19.36 -10.43 -34.05
N VAL A 121 19.26 -9.19 -33.58
CA VAL A 121 20.10 -8.08 -34.01
C VAL A 121 21.41 -8.07 -33.23
N LEU A 122 22.53 -7.75 -33.89
CA LEU A 122 23.83 -7.66 -33.22
C LEU A 122 23.98 -6.39 -32.40
N PHE A 123 23.58 -5.25 -32.97
CA PHE A 123 23.47 -3.97 -32.27
C PHE A 123 22.46 -3.06 -32.99
N TRP A 124 21.88 -2.15 -32.23
CA TRP A 124 20.95 -1.12 -32.71
C TRP A 124 21.63 0.24 -32.76
N VAL A 125 21.34 1.01 -33.81
CA VAL A 125 21.78 2.39 -33.99
C VAL A 125 20.55 3.30 -34.06
N PRO A 126 20.26 4.07 -33.00
CA PRO A 126 19.21 5.08 -33.02
C PRO A 126 19.47 6.20 -34.03
N ALA A 127 18.45 6.54 -34.83
CA ALA A 127 18.54 7.56 -35.86
C ALA A 127 17.27 8.41 -35.96
N ARG A 128 17.41 9.60 -36.58
CA ARG A 128 16.32 10.39 -37.15
C ARG A 128 16.34 10.25 -38.65
N LEU A 129 15.25 9.70 -39.20
CA LEU A 129 15.03 9.61 -40.63
C LEU A 129 14.35 10.89 -41.13
N MET A 130 15.08 11.66 -41.93
CA MET A 130 14.62 12.89 -42.57
C MET A 130 13.71 12.57 -43.77
N PRO A 131 12.81 13.49 -44.16
CA PRO A 131 11.89 13.27 -45.28
C PRO A 131 12.56 13.01 -46.63
N ASP A 132 13.77 13.54 -46.81
CA ASP A 132 14.61 13.38 -48.00
C ASP A 132 15.43 12.06 -48.00
N GLY A 133 15.18 11.21 -47.00
CA GLY A 133 15.83 9.92 -46.80
C GLY A 133 17.15 9.98 -46.02
N ALA A 134 17.63 11.16 -45.63
CA ALA A 134 18.86 11.25 -44.85
C ALA A 134 18.68 10.66 -43.43
N LEU A 135 19.65 9.87 -42.99
CA LEU A 135 19.76 9.38 -41.62
C LEU A 135 20.67 10.32 -40.83
N GLN A 136 20.16 10.82 -39.72
CA GLN A 136 20.92 11.61 -38.77
C GLN A 136 21.03 10.85 -37.45
N ALA A 137 22.16 11.01 -36.75
CA ALA A 137 22.35 10.44 -35.43
C ALA A 137 21.24 10.93 -34.47
N HIS A 138 20.75 10.04 -33.60
CA HIS A 138 19.76 10.46 -32.60
C HIS A 138 20.43 11.35 -31.54
N PRO A 139 19.89 12.54 -31.21
CA PRO A 139 20.57 13.51 -30.35
C PRO A 139 20.75 13.04 -28.91
N ASP A 140 19.87 12.16 -28.41
CA ASP A 140 19.88 11.75 -27.00
C ASP A 140 20.07 10.23 -26.78
N GLN A 141 20.35 9.46 -27.83
CA GLN A 141 20.37 7.98 -27.74
C GLN A 141 21.56 7.37 -28.47
N LEU A 142 22.38 6.64 -27.72
CA LEU A 142 23.57 5.97 -28.24
C LEU A 142 23.23 4.59 -28.80
N PRO A 143 24.12 4.04 -29.66
CA PRO A 143 24.02 2.65 -30.07
C PRO A 143 24.05 1.69 -28.88
N PHE A 144 23.41 0.52 -29.01
CA PHE A 144 23.38 -0.47 -27.94
C PHE A 144 23.33 -1.91 -28.46
N VAL A 145 23.85 -2.85 -27.67
CA VAL A 145 23.76 -4.30 -27.92
C VAL A 145 22.49 -4.85 -27.25
N PRO A 146 21.65 -5.63 -27.97
CA PRO A 146 20.49 -6.29 -27.37
C PRO A 146 20.86 -7.24 -26.24
N ARG A 147 20.07 -7.22 -25.16
CA ARG A 147 20.30 -8.06 -23.98
C ARG A 147 20.33 -9.57 -24.26
N VAL A 148 19.73 -10.03 -25.36
CA VAL A 148 19.77 -11.45 -25.79
C VAL A 148 21.20 -11.95 -26.07
N LEU A 149 22.12 -11.04 -26.37
CA LEU A 149 23.55 -11.33 -26.59
C LEU A 149 24.41 -11.13 -25.33
N LEU A 150 23.83 -10.76 -24.18
CA LEU A 150 24.59 -10.45 -22.97
C LEU A 150 24.17 -11.37 -21.81
N ASP A 151 25.09 -11.68 -20.91
CA ASP A 151 24.86 -12.51 -19.71
C ASP A 151 24.63 -11.65 -18.45
N PRO A 152 23.75 -12.01 -17.48
CA PRO A 152 22.67 -13.00 -17.58
C PRO A 152 21.50 -12.52 -18.46
N PRO A 153 20.86 -13.37 -19.26
CA PRO A 153 19.75 -12.94 -20.11
C PRO A 153 18.50 -12.53 -19.29
N VAL A 154 17.87 -11.40 -19.62
CA VAL A 154 16.78 -10.78 -18.81
C VAL A 154 15.36 -11.32 -19.11
N THR A 155 15.22 -12.32 -19.98
CA THR A 155 13.90 -12.83 -20.40
C THR A 155 13.89 -14.34 -20.59
N GLU A 156 12.77 -14.98 -20.25
CA GLU A 156 12.38 -16.28 -20.79
C GLU A 156 11.97 -16.11 -22.27
N HIS A 157 12.92 -15.97 -23.18
CA HIS A 157 12.66 -16.16 -24.60
C HIS A 157 12.35 -17.63 -24.88
N ASN A 158 11.16 -17.88 -25.44
CA ASN A 158 10.66 -19.17 -25.89
C ASN A 158 11.36 -19.74 -27.15
N GLY A 159 12.55 -19.24 -27.50
CA GLY A 159 13.27 -19.58 -28.73
C GLY A 159 14.76 -19.75 -28.50
N ARG A 160 15.46 -20.31 -29.51
CA ARG A 160 16.93 -20.45 -29.46
C ARG A 160 17.59 -19.09 -29.35
N ARG A 161 18.72 -19.04 -28.63
CA ARG A 161 19.52 -17.83 -28.46
C ARG A 161 20.96 -18.06 -28.92
N PRO A 162 21.65 -17.02 -29.42
CA PRO A 162 23.08 -17.08 -29.63
C PRO A 162 23.80 -17.17 -28.29
N THR A 163 25.03 -17.67 -28.31
CA THR A 163 25.92 -17.63 -27.15
C THR A 163 26.15 -16.16 -26.76
N PRO A 164 26.05 -15.80 -25.46
CA PRO A 164 26.37 -14.45 -25.02
C PRO A 164 27.77 -14.03 -25.45
N ILE A 165 27.91 -12.79 -25.93
CA ILE A 165 29.18 -12.23 -26.37
C ILE A 165 29.99 -11.62 -25.23
N ALA A 166 29.31 -11.21 -24.14
CA ALA A 166 29.93 -10.66 -22.93
C ALA A 166 28.92 -10.70 -21.77
N SER A 167 29.43 -10.52 -20.56
CA SER A 167 28.61 -10.15 -19.41
C SER A 167 28.12 -8.69 -19.54
N TRP A 168 27.04 -8.38 -18.82
CA TRP A 168 26.52 -7.01 -18.76
C TRP A 168 27.52 -6.00 -18.20
N ASP A 169 28.33 -6.41 -17.22
CA ASP A 169 29.29 -5.51 -16.59
C ASP A 169 30.47 -5.21 -17.51
N GLU A 170 30.94 -6.19 -18.29
CA GLU A 170 31.93 -5.97 -19.35
C GLU A 170 31.39 -5.01 -20.41
N TYR A 171 30.13 -5.21 -20.85
CA TYR A 171 29.47 -4.31 -21.81
C TYR A 171 29.33 -2.87 -21.30
N ASP A 172 28.87 -2.69 -20.07
CA ASP A 172 28.69 -1.36 -19.47
C ASP A 172 30.04 -0.66 -19.22
N CYS A 173 31.06 -1.41 -18.80
CA CYS A 173 32.41 -0.88 -18.65
C CYS A 173 32.98 -0.41 -20.01
N ALA A 174 32.84 -1.24 -21.05
CA ALA A 174 33.30 -0.92 -22.40
C ALA A 174 32.59 0.32 -22.96
N THR A 175 31.26 0.39 -22.85
CA THR A 175 30.48 1.53 -23.36
C THR A 175 30.77 2.84 -22.64
N ARG A 176 31.05 2.82 -21.32
CA ARG A 176 31.47 4.01 -20.56
C ARG A 176 32.86 4.50 -20.96
N ALA A 177 33.79 3.58 -21.22
CA ALA A 177 35.15 3.92 -21.62
C ALA A 177 35.21 4.65 -22.97
N MET A 178 34.23 4.43 -23.85
CA MET A 178 34.13 5.08 -25.17
C MET A 178 33.73 6.57 -25.12
N GLY A 179 33.44 7.14 -23.94
CA GLY A 179 32.99 8.52 -23.79
C GLY A 179 31.64 8.79 -24.45
N VAL A 180 31.22 10.04 -24.61
CA VAL A 180 29.96 10.38 -25.31
C VAL A 180 30.17 11.64 -26.14
N ASP A 181 29.90 11.56 -27.44
CA ASP A 181 29.85 12.72 -28.32
C ASP A 181 28.45 12.83 -28.96
N TRP A 182 27.73 13.89 -28.60
CA TRP A 182 26.38 14.13 -29.10
C TRP A 182 26.35 14.95 -30.40
N GLN A 183 27.49 15.48 -30.84
CA GLN A 183 27.62 16.24 -32.09
C GLN A 183 28.03 15.36 -33.28
N GLU A 184 28.24 14.06 -33.06
CA GLU A 184 28.72 13.15 -34.08
C GLU A 184 27.72 12.99 -35.25
N GLY A 185 28.26 12.94 -36.46
CA GLY A 185 27.50 12.68 -37.68
C GLY A 185 27.01 11.23 -37.75
N TRP A 186 26.22 10.90 -38.78
CA TRP A 186 25.70 9.53 -38.96
C TRP A 186 26.81 8.49 -39.17
N SER A 187 27.82 8.83 -39.98
CA SER A 187 28.94 7.92 -40.26
C SER A 187 29.76 7.64 -39.00
N GLU A 188 30.07 8.67 -38.21
CA GLU A 188 30.77 8.56 -36.93
C GLU A 188 29.96 7.72 -35.92
N ARG A 189 28.64 7.96 -35.83
CA ARG A 189 27.71 7.16 -35.00
C ARG A 189 27.73 5.67 -35.37
N LEU A 190 27.83 5.36 -36.67
CA LEU A 190 27.88 3.98 -37.14
C LEU A 190 29.23 3.33 -36.84
N GLU A 191 30.34 4.04 -37.05
CA GLU A 191 31.69 3.57 -36.69
C GLU A 191 31.80 3.31 -35.19
N ARG A 192 31.26 4.22 -34.37
CA ARG A 192 31.15 4.07 -32.93
C ARG A 192 30.34 2.83 -32.56
N ALA A 193 29.24 2.53 -33.25
CA ALA A 193 28.45 1.33 -33.00
C ALA A 193 29.22 0.05 -33.33
N GLU A 194 29.99 0.05 -34.41
CA GLU A 194 30.85 -1.08 -34.78
C GLU A 194 32.00 -1.29 -33.78
N GLU A 195 32.61 -0.20 -33.29
CA GLU A 195 33.66 -0.26 -32.26
C GLU A 195 33.10 -0.73 -30.92
N MET A 196 31.90 -0.26 -30.53
CA MET A 196 31.21 -0.75 -29.35
C MET A 196 31.01 -2.27 -29.43
N PHE A 197 30.49 -2.77 -30.55
CA PHE A 197 30.32 -4.22 -30.71
C PHE A 197 31.66 -4.97 -30.68
N ARG A 198 32.69 -4.43 -31.35
CA ARG A 198 34.04 -5.03 -31.38
C ARG A 198 34.67 -5.13 -29.99
N SER A 199 34.56 -4.07 -29.19
CA SER A 199 35.11 -4.04 -27.82
C SER A 199 34.47 -5.09 -26.90
N VAL A 200 33.22 -5.45 -27.16
CA VAL A 200 32.42 -6.37 -26.34
C VAL A 200 32.53 -7.81 -26.86
N ALA A 201 32.46 -8.02 -28.18
CA ALA A 201 32.50 -9.33 -28.79
C ALA A 201 33.93 -9.82 -29.12
N GLY A 202 34.94 -8.96 -28.98
CA GLY A 202 36.33 -9.21 -29.37
C GLY A 202 36.59 -9.21 -30.89
N VAL A 203 35.53 -9.23 -31.72
CA VAL A 203 35.60 -9.24 -33.18
C VAL A 203 34.59 -8.27 -33.79
N GLY A 204 34.85 -7.80 -35.02
CA GLY A 204 33.94 -6.91 -35.73
C GLY A 204 32.60 -7.58 -36.02
N ALA A 205 31.50 -6.81 -35.97
CA ALA A 205 30.17 -7.34 -36.24
C ALA A 205 30.01 -7.92 -37.64
N SER A 206 30.84 -7.53 -38.62
CA SER A 206 30.93 -8.11 -39.98
C SER A 206 31.47 -9.54 -40.00
N GLU A 207 32.36 -9.85 -39.07
CA GLU A 207 33.14 -11.09 -39.03
C GLU A 207 32.63 -12.06 -37.96
N TRP A 208 31.78 -11.60 -37.05
CA TRP A 208 31.20 -12.38 -35.98
C TRP A 208 30.41 -13.59 -36.52
N LYS A 209 30.71 -14.76 -35.97
CA LYS A 209 30.07 -16.05 -36.28
C LYS A 209 29.68 -16.74 -34.97
N CYS A 210 28.52 -17.39 -34.96
CA CYS A 210 28.05 -18.17 -33.82
C CYS A 210 27.54 -19.52 -34.33
N GLU A 211 27.89 -20.60 -33.63
CA GLU A 211 27.45 -21.95 -34.00
C GLU A 211 25.93 -22.05 -33.99
N GLY A 212 25.35 -22.63 -35.04
CA GLY A 212 23.89 -22.74 -35.21
C GLY A 212 23.19 -21.46 -35.69
N TRP A 213 23.95 -20.38 -35.94
CA TRP A 213 23.43 -19.10 -36.44
C TRP A 213 24.09 -18.72 -37.78
N GLN A 214 23.29 -18.19 -38.69
CA GLN A 214 23.73 -17.66 -39.98
C GLN A 214 23.38 -16.19 -40.12
N ARG A 215 24.21 -15.48 -40.88
CA ARG A 215 24.08 -14.04 -41.10
C ARG A 215 22.98 -13.74 -42.11
N VAL A 216 22.22 -12.68 -41.85
CA VAL A 216 21.30 -12.11 -42.84
C VAL A 216 21.98 -10.97 -43.57
N ILE A 217 21.82 -10.96 -44.90
CA ILE A 217 22.52 -10.04 -45.81
C ILE A 217 21.98 -8.61 -45.71
N ASN A 218 20.67 -8.45 -45.47
CA ASN A 218 20.02 -7.15 -45.52
C ASN A 218 19.81 -6.57 -44.11
N PRO A 219 20.35 -5.36 -43.84
CA PRO A 219 20.00 -4.58 -42.66
C PRO A 219 18.50 -4.34 -42.55
N ILE A 220 18.06 -4.01 -41.34
CA ILE A 220 16.68 -3.64 -41.09
C ILE A 220 16.57 -2.27 -40.43
N VAL A 221 15.52 -1.55 -40.78
CA VAL A 221 15.12 -0.30 -40.14
C VAL A 221 13.72 -0.50 -39.55
N VAL A 222 13.55 -0.14 -38.29
CA VAL A 222 12.25 -0.20 -37.60
C VAL A 222 11.86 1.19 -37.09
N PRO A 223 10.59 1.58 -37.20
CA PRO A 223 10.08 2.72 -36.45
C PRO A 223 10.31 2.52 -34.95
N TRP A 224 10.72 3.57 -34.26
CA TRP A 224 11.02 3.50 -32.84
C TRP A 224 10.32 4.58 -32.04
N ASP A 225 9.49 4.17 -31.10
CA ASP A 225 8.89 5.05 -30.11
C ASP A 225 9.64 4.90 -28.78
N LYS A 226 10.54 5.84 -28.51
CA LYS A 226 11.35 5.88 -27.27
C LYS A 226 10.48 6.01 -26.01
N ASP A 227 9.29 6.58 -26.13
CA ASP A 227 8.38 6.79 -25.01
C ASP A 227 7.47 5.58 -24.75
N SER A 228 7.64 4.51 -25.55
CA SER A 228 6.84 3.28 -25.44
C SER A 228 7.40 2.34 -24.36
N GLY A 229 7.11 2.62 -23.08
CA GLY A 229 7.42 1.67 -22.02
C GLY A 229 7.10 2.14 -20.60
N PRO A 230 6.73 1.23 -19.66
CA PRO A 230 6.52 1.59 -18.26
C PRO A 230 7.75 2.22 -17.59
N ALA A 231 8.96 1.86 -18.05
CA ALA A 231 10.21 2.38 -17.51
C ALA A 231 10.32 3.91 -17.61
N GLY A 232 9.70 4.53 -18.61
CA GLY A 232 9.81 5.98 -18.80
C GLY A 232 9.12 6.78 -17.69
N CYS A 233 8.08 6.20 -17.10
CA CYS A 233 7.38 6.78 -15.96
C CYS A 233 8.10 6.49 -14.63
N ILE A 234 8.85 5.39 -14.54
CA ILE A 234 9.48 4.94 -13.30
C ILE A 234 10.89 5.54 -13.15
N LEU A 235 11.63 5.74 -14.24
CA LEU A 235 12.99 6.28 -14.22
C LEU A 235 13.11 7.63 -13.51
N PRO A 236 12.24 8.64 -13.76
CA PRO A 236 12.30 9.90 -13.04
C PRO A 236 12.14 9.74 -11.52
N LEU A 237 11.33 8.77 -11.08
CA LEU A 237 11.15 8.46 -9.66
C LEU A 237 12.43 7.87 -9.06
N CYS A 238 13.08 6.92 -9.74
CA CYS A 238 14.34 6.34 -9.30
C CYS A 238 15.47 7.39 -9.26
N GLU A 239 15.58 8.24 -10.29
CA GLU A 239 16.54 9.36 -10.32
C GLU A 239 16.29 10.36 -9.18
N ALA A 240 15.03 10.65 -8.87
CA ALA A 240 14.68 11.50 -7.73
C ALA A 240 15.09 10.86 -6.40
N TRP A 241 14.97 9.54 -6.26
CA TRP A 241 15.44 8.82 -5.06
C TRP A 241 16.96 8.85 -4.92
N LEU A 242 17.72 8.74 -6.01
CA LEU A 242 19.18 8.84 -5.98
C LEU A 242 19.68 10.21 -5.51
N LYS A 243 18.89 11.26 -5.70
CA LYS A 243 19.22 12.63 -5.28
C LYS A 243 18.84 12.93 -3.83
N LYS A 244 18.08 12.05 -3.16
CA LYS A 244 17.64 12.25 -1.77
C LYS A 244 18.62 11.63 -0.79
N GLU A 245 18.85 12.33 0.33
CA GLU A 245 19.66 11.80 1.44
C GLU A 245 18.99 10.60 2.14
N THR A 246 17.65 10.56 2.15
CA THR A 246 16.87 9.50 2.78
C THR A 246 15.84 8.91 1.83
N LEU A 247 15.88 7.58 1.67
CA LEU A 247 14.90 6.81 0.89
C LEU A 247 13.58 6.61 1.66
N PRO A 248 12.44 6.38 0.97
CA PRO A 248 11.17 6.09 1.63
C PRO A 248 11.22 4.89 2.57
N GLY A 249 10.56 4.96 3.73
CA GLY A 249 10.55 3.90 4.74
C GLY A 249 10.12 2.54 4.20
N ALA A 250 9.06 2.49 3.37
CA ALA A 250 8.58 1.25 2.75
C ALA A 250 9.63 0.60 1.83
N LEU A 251 10.37 1.42 1.08
CA LEU A 251 11.48 0.93 0.25
C LEU A 251 12.58 0.37 1.15
N LEU A 252 12.94 1.08 2.22
CA LEU A 252 13.91 0.59 3.20
C LEU A 252 13.47 -0.72 3.84
N GLY A 253 12.19 -0.89 4.15
CA GLY A 253 11.62 -2.13 4.68
C GLY A 253 11.79 -3.31 3.72
N ILE A 254 11.64 -3.09 2.41
CA ILE A 254 11.84 -4.12 1.38
C ILE A 254 13.33 -4.44 1.19
N LEU A 255 14.19 -3.42 1.23
CA LEU A 255 15.62 -3.56 0.99
C LEU A 255 16.38 -4.10 2.21
N SER A 256 15.80 -4.01 3.40
CA SER A 256 16.43 -4.50 4.62
C SER A 256 16.34 -6.02 4.67
N PRO A 257 17.45 -6.72 4.93
CA PRO A 257 17.39 -8.15 5.23
C PRO A 257 16.44 -8.36 6.42
N ALA A 258 15.65 -9.44 6.37
CA ALA A 258 14.78 -9.79 7.48
C ALA A 258 15.62 -10.01 8.75
N GLU A 259 15.70 -9.00 9.62
CA GLU A 259 16.44 -9.06 10.88
C GLU A 259 15.80 -10.05 11.88
N HIS A 260 14.59 -10.51 11.58
CA HIS A 260 13.80 -11.40 12.40
C HIS A 260 13.57 -12.70 11.62
N GLY A 261 13.87 -13.85 12.24
CA GLY A 261 13.29 -15.13 11.83
C GLY A 261 11.76 -15.03 11.81
N PRO A 262 11.02 -16.01 11.26
CA PRO A 262 9.56 -15.95 11.20
C PRO A 262 9.02 -15.72 12.62
N GLY A 263 8.71 -14.47 12.96
CA GLY A 263 8.05 -14.13 14.19
C GLY A 263 6.73 -14.86 14.12
N THR A 264 6.52 -15.79 15.04
CA THR A 264 5.25 -16.47 15.12
C THR A 264 4.19 -15.41 15.31
N VAL A 265 3.24 -15.35 14.37
CA VAL A 265 2.06 -14.48 14.42
C VAL A 265 1.37 -14.63 15.79
N GLU A 266 1.55 -15.78 16.45
CA GLU A 266 1.13 -16.09 17.82
C GLU A 266 1.55 -15.06 18.88
N SER A 267 2.77 -14.52 18.86
CA SER A 267 3.21 -13.49 19.84
C SER A 267 2.62 -12.09 19.56
N ALA A 268 2.21 -11.85 18.32
CA ALA A 268 1.64 -10.59 17.87
C ALA A 268 0.12 -10.51 18.12
N ILE A 269 -0.54 -11.67 18.31
CA ILE A 269 -1.98 -11.80 18.55
C ILE A 269 -2.38 -11.43 20.01
N GLU A 270 -1.43 -11.17 20.91
CA GLU A 270 -1.74 -10.67 22.27
C GLU A 270 -2.22 -9.21 22.29
N GLY A 271 -1.99 -8.44 21.22
CA GLY A 271 -2.55 -7.10 21.07
C GLY A 271 -4.06 -7.16 20.79
N ASP A 272 -4.82 -6.27 21.43
CA ASP A 272 -6.25 -5.99 21.19
C ASP A 272 -6.51 -5.39 19.79
N VAL A 273 -5.92 -6.01 18.75
CA VAL A 273 -5.98 -5.58 17.36
C VAL A 273 -7.20 -6.21 16.73
N MET A 274 -8.35 -5.65 17.11
CA MET A 274 -9.64 -6.05 16.59
C MET A 274 -9.81 -5.57 15.16
N HIS A 275 -10.26 -6.48 14.30
CA HIS A 275 -10.74 -6.16 12.96
C HIS A 275 -12.16 -5.62 13.07
N LEU A 276 -12.34 -4.34 12.73
CA LEU A 276 -13.58 -3.58 12.89
C LEU A 276 -14.37 -3.45 11.59
N GLY A 277 -13.73 -3.52 10.42
CA GLY A 277 -14.38 -3.32 9.13
C GLY A 277 -14.29 -4.52 8.20
N HIS A 278 -15.42 -5.13 7.87
CA HIS A 278 -15.51 -6.25 6.93
C HIS A 278 -16.27 -5.86 5.65
N TYR A 279 -15.85 -6.41 4.50
CA TYR A 279 -16.55 -6.23 3.24
C TYR A 279 -17.09 -7.56 2.71
N GLY A 280 -18.41 -7.62 2.53
CA GLY A 280 -19.14 -8.80 2.05
C GLY A 280 -19.81 -9.57 3.19
N ASP A 281 -20.60 -10.59 2.82
CA ASP A 281 -21.40 -11.38 3.77
C ASP A 281 -20.70 -12.70 4.19
N HIS A 282 -19.53 -13.01 3.62
CA HIS A 282 -18.82 -14.26 3.87
C HIS A 282 -17.66 -14.08 4.88
N PRO A 283 -17.61 -14.87 5.97
CA PRO A 283 -16.57 -14.73 6.97
C PRO A 283 -15.18 -15.08 6.41
N LEU A 284 -14.16 -14.36 6.89
CA LEU A 284 -12.76 -14.70 6.62
C LEU A 284 -12.39 -16.03 7.28
N ASN A 285 -11.53 -16.82 6.63
CA ASN A 285 -10.91 -17.97 7.29
C ASN A 285 -9.84 -17.54 8.30
N ARG A 286 -9.32 -18.48 9.11
CA ARG A 286 -8.32 -18.18 10.17
C ARG A 286 -7.09 -17.46 9.62
N ASN A 287 -6.46 -18.00 8.58
CA ASN A 287 -5.24 -17.43 7.98
C ASN A 287 -5.46 -16.02 7.41
N GLN A 288 -6.64 -15.75 6.85
CA GLN A 288 -7.01 -14.41 6.38
C GLN A 288 -7.19 -13.44 7.54
N ARG A 289 -7.80 -13.85 8.65
CA ARG A 289 -7.92 -13.03 9.86
C ARG A 289 -6.55 -12.72 10.46
N ASP A 290 -5.67 -13.71 10.51
CA ASP A 290 -4.30 -13.55 10.99
C ASP A 290 -3.51 -12.57 10.10
N ALA A 291 -3.70 -12.63 8.78
CA ALA A 291 -3.11 -11.65 7.85
C ALA A 291 -3.64 -10.22 8.09
N VAL A 292 -4.94 -10.04 8.33
CA VAL A 292 -5.51 -8.71 8.67
C VAL A 292 -4.89 -8.17 9.95
N ARG A 293 -4.80 -9.00 11.00
CA ARG A 293 -4.19 -8.63 12.29
C ARG A 293 -2.71 -8.27 12.14
N ALA A 294 -1.94 -9.07 11.41
CA ALA A 294 -0.53 -8.81 11.16
C ALA A 294 -0.33 -7.48 10.40
N ILE A 295 -1.14 -7.21 9.39
CA ILE A 295 -1.10 -5.94 8.64
C ILE A 295 -1.42 -4.75 9.55
N ARG A 296 -2.31 -4.92 10.52
CA ARG A 296 -2.70 -3.86 11.45
C ARG A 296 -1.61 -3.46 12.44
N LEU A 297 -0.65 -4.36 12.69
CA LEU A 297 0.54 -4.14 13.51
C LEU A 297 1.70 -3.53 12.73
N LEU A 298 1.54 -3.29 11.41
CA LEU A 298 2.58 -2.66 10.62
C LEU A 298 2.79 -1.22 11.06
N GLU A 299 4.00 -0.93 11.50
CA GLU A 299 4.49 0.43 11.68
C GLU A 299 4.73 1.10 10.31
N GLU A 300 4.82 2.43 10.33
CA GLU A 300 5.11 3.21 9.13
C GLU A 300 6.40 2.73 8.43
N GLY A 301 6.31 2.47 7.12
CA GLY A 301 7.42 1.98 6.33
C GLY A 301 7.71 0.47 6.46
N ARG A 302 6.93 -0.28 7.25
CA ARG A 302 6.99 -1.75 7.26
C ARG A 302 6.14 -2.35 6.15
N VAL A 303 6.49 -3.55 5.71
CA VAL A 303 5.83 -4.26 4.62
C VAL A 303 5.49 -5.67 5.06
N GLN A 304 4.26 -6.10 4.80
CA GLN A 304 3.81 -7.48 5.03
C GLN A 304 3.63 -8.20 3.70
N ALA A 305 4.28 -9.34 3.56
CA ALA A 305 4.01 -10.27 2.46
C ALA A 305 2.87 -11.22 2.86
N VAL A 306 1.88 -11.38 1.98
CA VAL A 306 0.81 -12.36 2.13
C VAL A 306 0.84 -13.30 0.94
N ASN A 307 1.16 -14.57 1.19
CA ASN A 307 1.13 -15.61 0.17
C ASN A 307 -0.21 -16.35 0.22
N GLY A 308 -0.84 -16.52 -0.93
CA GLY A 308 -2.06 -17.32 -1.08
C GLY A 308 -2.04 -18.07 -2.40
N PRO A 309 -2.25 -19.39 -2.44
CA PRO A 309 -2.50 -20.13 -3.68
C PRO A 309 -3.69 -19.59 -4.51
N PRO A 310 -3.84 -19.99 -5.78
CA PRO A 310 -5.04 -19.68 -6.56
C PRO A 310 -6.32 -20.11 -5.82
N GLY A 311 -7.36 -19.26 -5.83
CA GLY A 311 -8.64 -19.57 -5.17
C GLY A 311 -8.71 -19.30 -3.67
N THR A 312 -7.64 -18.87 -2.99
CA THR A 312 -7.64 -18.64 -1.52
C THR A 312 -8.22 -17.29 -1.06
N GLY A 313 -9.08 -16.67 -1.87
CA GLY A 313 -9.79 -15.44 -1.48
C GLY A 313 -8.92 -14.20 -1.30
N LYS A 314 -7.82 -14.05 -2.04
CA LYS A 314 -6.93 -12.87 -1.97
C LYS A 314 -7.68 -11.55 -2.20
N THR A 315 -8.63 -11.52 -3.15
CA THR A 315 -9.45 -10.33 -3.40
C THR A 315 -10.38 -10.03 -2.22
N SER A 316 -10.99 -11.04 -1.60
CA SER A 316 -11.81 -10.88 -0.40
C SER A 316 -11.00 -10.32 0.78
N LEU A 317 -9.76 -10.80 0.94
CA LEU A 317 -8.82 -10.24 1.93
C LEU A 317 -8.54 -8.76 1.65
N LEU A 318 -8.22 -8.40 0.39
CA LEU A 318 -7.95 -7.02 0.00
C LEU A 318 -9.12 -6.08 0.35
N LYS A 319 -10.37 -6.46 0.02
CA LYS A 319 -11.55 -5.65 0.36
C LYS A 319 -11.71 -5.47 1.86
N THR A 320 -11.45 -6.53 2.61
CA THR A 320 -11.54 -6.49 4.06
C THR A 320 -10.50 -5.53 4.64
N LEU A 321 -9.27 -5.54 4.14
CA LEU A 321 -8.24 -4.57 4.54
C LEU A 321 -8.65 -3.11 4.27
N ILE A 322 -9.29 -2.86 3.13
CA ILE A 322 -9.80 -1.53 2.77
C ILE A 322 -10.92 -1.11 3.72
N ALA A 323 -11.90 -1.99 3.96
CA ALA A 323 -13.01 -1.72 4.86
C ALA A 323 -12.51 -1.46 6.29
N ASP A 324 -11.59 -2.27 6.78
CA ASP A 324 -11.00 -2.13 8.10
C ASP A 324 -10.25 -0.80 8.25
N ALA A 325 -9.42 -0.42 7.27
CA ALA A 325 -8.72 0.86 7.29
C ALA A 325 -9.68 2.06 7.32
N VAL A 326 -10.75 2.03 6.52
CA VAL A 326 -11.75 3.11 6.45
C VAL A 326 -12.56 3.21 7.74
N VAL A 327 -13.02 2.08 8.29
CA VAL A 327 -13.81 2.05 9.54
C VAL A 327 -12.99 2.54 10.72
N ASN A 328 -11.72 2.13 10.81
CA ASN A 328 -10.82 2.60 11.86
C ASN A 328 -10.59 4.11 11.79
N ALA A 329 -10.32 4.66 10.58
CA ALA A 329 -10.16 6.10 10.41
C ALA A 329 -11.43 6.86 10.80
N ALA A 330 -12.61 6.38 10.39
CA ALA A 330 -13.89 6.98 10.78
C ALA A 330 -14.13 6.94 12.30
N ALA A 331 -13.79 5.83 12.95
CA ALA A 331 -13.91 5.66 14.39
C ALA A 331 -12.96 6.60 15.17
N ALA A 332 -11.75 6.83 14.66
CA ALA A 332 -10.79 7.78 15.22
C ALA A 332 -11.17 9.24 14.93
N GLY A 333 -11.99 9.49 13.89
CA GLY A 333 -12.24 10.84 13.37
C GLY A 333 -11.11 11.36 12.49
N ASP A 334 -10.26 10.47 11.99
CA ASP A 334 -9.14 10.79 11.11
C ASP A 334 -9.61 11.00 9.66
N PRO A 335 -8.81 11.67 8.82
CA PRO A 335 -9.05 11.73 7.38
C PRO A 335 -9.17 10.33 6.76
N ALA A 336 -9.98 10.20 5.71
CA ALA A 336 -10.11 8.94 4.98
C ALA A 336 -8.73 8.47 4.46
N PRO A 337 -8.36 7.19 4.64
CA PRO A 337 -7.05 6.70 4.26
C PRO A 337 -6.88 6.71 2.74
N CYS A 338 -5.69 7.08 2.27
CA CYS A 338 -5.32 6.97 0.86
C CYS A 338 -4.79 5.56 0.58
N ILE A 339 -5.52 4.79 -0.23
CA ILE A 339 -5.17 3.40 -0.56
C ILE A 339 -4.92 3.29 -2.06
N VAL A 340 -3.74 2.79 -2.42
CA VAL A 340 -3.35 2.54 -3.82
C VAL A 340 -3.24 1.05 -4.04
N ILE A 341 -4.03 0.52 -4.98
CA ILE A 341 -3.95 -0.87 -5.43
C ILE A 341 -3.22 -0.90 -6.77
N ALA A 342 -2.14 -1.67 -6.85
CA ALA A 342 -1.35 -1.84 -8.07
C ALA A 342 -1.14 -3.33 -8.38
N SER A 343 -1.06 -3.66 -9.67
CA SER A 343 -0.71 -4.99 -10.15
C SER A 343 0.02 -4.89 -11.48
N THR A 344 0.84 -5.90 -11.79
CA THR A 344 1.44 -6.08 -13.12
C THR A 344 0.45 -6.63 -14.14
N ASN A 345 -0.74 -7.07 -13.70
CA ASN A 345 -1.83 -7.54 -14.55
C ASN A 345 -3.03 -6.58 -14.46
N ASN A 346 -3.37 -5.94 -15.59
CA ASN A 346 -4.53 -5.04 -15.67
C ASN A 346 -5.85 -5.72 -15.29
N ASP A 347 -6.03 -7.01 -15.63
CA ASP A 347 -7.25 -7.74 -15.29
C ASP A 347 -7.43 -7.87 -13.78
N ALA A 348 -6.33 -8.03 -13.03
CA ALA A 348 -6.37 -8.09 -11.58
C ALA A 348 -6.80 -6.76 -10.96
N VAL A 349 -6.35 -5.63 -11.51
CA VAL A 349 -6.76 -4.29 -11.04
C VAL A 349 -8.22 -4.02 -11.39
N ILE A 350 -8.65 -4.37 -12.60
CA ILE A 350 -10.04 -4.23 -13.05
C ILE A 350 -10.98 -5.04 -12.14
N ASN A 351 -10.64 -6.29 -11.86
CA ASN A 351 -11.43 -7.14 -10.96
C ASN A 351 -11.50 -6.56 -9.54
N ALA A 352 -10.36 -6.12 -8.99
CA ALA A 352 -10.34 -5.49 -7.67
C ALA A 352 -11.21 -4.22 -7.61
N ALA A 353 -11.17 -3.37 -8.64
CA ALA A 353 -11.97 -2.15 -8.71
C ALA A 353 -13.47 -2.44 -8.92
N GLY A 354 -13.81 -3.36 -9.83
CA GLY A 354 -15.19 -3.74 -10.13
C GLY A 354 -15.89 -4.42 -8.95
N GLU A 355 -15.14 -5.13 -8.12
CA GLU A 355 -15.70 -5.74 -6.92
C GLU A 355 -15.97 -4.74 -5.77
N LEU A 356 -15.49 -3.50 -5.87
CA LEU A 356 -15.75 -2.38 -4.94
C LEU A 356 -16.90 -1.47 -5.43
N LYS A 357 -17.84 -2.07 -6.17
CA LYS A 357 -19.07 -1.44 -6.63
C LYS A 357 -20.13 -1.43 -5.53
N ILE A 358 -20.93 -0.37 -5.50
CA ILE A 358 -22.07 -0.25 -4.61
C ILE A 358 -23.31 -0.78 -5.33
N ALA A 359 -24.06 -1.64 -4.65
CA ALA A 359 -25.35 -2.08 -5.15
C ALA A 359 -26.33 -0.89 -5.13
N ASP A 360 -26.78 -0.47 -6.32
CA ASP A 360 -27.81 0.57 -6.50
C ASP A 360 -29.11 -0.17 -6.82
N ALA A 361 -29.71 -0.76 -5.77
CA ALA A 361 -30.96 -1.52 -5.87
C ALA A 361 -32.01 -0.91 -4.95
N ASP A 362 -33.21 -0.72 -5.50
CA ASP A 362 -34.36 -0.24 -4.75
C ASP A 362 -34.70 -1.21 -3.60
N GLY A 363 -34.99 -0.66 -2.43
CA GLY A 363 -35.30 -1.43 -1.21
C GLY A 363 -34.10 -1.80 -0.33
N LEU A 364 -32.87 -1.44 -0.69
CA LEU A 364 -31.73 -1.57 0.22
C LEU A 364 -31.84 -0.60 1.42
N PRO A 365 -31.41 -1.03 2.63
CA PRO A 365 -31.25 -0.13 3.77
C PRO A 365 -30.37 1.06 3.41
N VAL A 366 -30.66 2.23 3.98
CA VAL A 366 -29.97 3.48 3.67
C VAL A 366 -28.46 3.40 3.93
N GLU A 367 -28.04 2.60 4.91
CA GLU A 367 -26.63 2.34 5.24
C GLU A 367 -25.87 1.64 4.10
N ARG A 368 -26.58 0.89 3.25
CA ARG A 368 -25.99 0.19 2.10
C ARG A 368 -25.99 1.04 0.82
N LYS A 369 -26.68 2.18 0.82
CA LYS A 369 -26.70 3.13 -0.31
C LYS A 369 -25.42 3.96 -0.33
N ARG A 370 -25.15 4.61 -1.46
CA ARG A 370 -24.09 5.62 -1.54
C ARG A 370 -24.60 6.97 -1.03
N TRP A 371 -23.83 7.59 -0.14
CA TRP A 371 -24.15 8.89 0.49
C TRP A 371 -23.48 10.08 -0.21
N LEU A 372 -22.93 9.86 -1.40
CA LEU A 372 -22.34 10.91 -2.24
C LEU A 372 -22.94 10.82 -3.65
N PRO A 373 -23.43 11.92 -4.22
CA PRO A 373 -24.09 11.91 -5.52
C PRO A 373 -23.10 11.62 -6.65
N GLY A 374 -23.57 10.97 -7.72
CA GLY A 374 -22.79 10.72 -8.94
C GLY A 374 -21.69 9.66 -8.82
N LEU A 375 -21.55 8.99 -7.68
CA LEU A 375 -20.54 7.95 -7.45
C LEU A 375 -21.19 6.59 -7.27
N ARG A 376 -20.72 5.57 -8.01
CA ARG A 376 -21.23 4.19 -7.91
C ARG A 376 -20.20 3.17 -7.40
N HIS A 377 -18.98 3.63 -7.15
CA HIS A 377 -17.83 2.80 -6.76
C HIS A 377 -17.09 3.44 -5.59
N PHE A 378 -16.48 2.61 -4.73
CA PHE A 378 -15.55 3.07 -3.70
C PHE A 378 -14.12 3.28 -4.22
N ALA A 379 -13.79 2.68 -5.37
CA ALA A 379 -12.48 2.79 -6.00
C ALA A 379 -12.57 3.45 -7.36
N ALA A 380 -11.52 4.20 -7.73
CA ALA A 380 -11.35 4.72 -9.07
C ALA A 380 -10.18 4.02 -9.77
N TYR A 381 -10.42 3.60 -11.01
CA TYR A 381 -9.45 2.91 -11.84
C TYR A 381 -8.69 3.89 -12.72
N ASN A 382 -7.36 3.79 -12.71
CA ASN A 382 -6.51 4.57 -13.60
C ASN A 382 -6.24 3.80 -14.90
N LYS A 383 -7.12 3.98 -15.89
CA LYS A 383 -6.95 3.38 -17.21
C LYS A 383 -5.85 4.12 -17.99
N ARG A 384 -4.92 3.35 -18.58
CA ARG A 384 -3.99 3.90 -19.60
C ARG A 384 -4.83 4.50 -20.74
N ARG A 385 -4.45 5.69 -21.22
CA ARG A 385 -5.19 6.50 -22.22
C ARG A 385 -5.96 5.61 -23.22
N ASP A 386 -7.27 5.84 -23.33
CA ASP A 386 -8.15 5.08 -24.22
C ASP A 386 -7.65 5.14 -25.66
N ASN A 387 -7.47 3.97 -26.29
CA ASN A 387 -7.45 3.87 -27.74
C ASN A 387 -8.93 3.76 -28.19
N PRO A 388 -9.49 4.77 -28.90
CA PRO A 388 -10.86 4.72 -29.37
C PRO A 388 -10.95 3.66 -30.49
N GLY A 389 -11.18 2.40 -30.12
CA GLY A 389 -11.26 1.30 -31.09
C GLY A 389 -11.13 -0.11 -30.50
N SER A 390 -10.68 -0.29 -29.26
CA SER A 390 -10.68 -1.63 -28.64
C SER A 390 -12.06 -1.97 -28.09
N GLY A 391 -12.98 -2.37 -28.97
CA GLY A 391 -14.32 -2.87 -28.64
C GLY A 391 -14.35 -4.20 -27.87
N LYS A 392 -13.36 -4.46 -27.00
CA LYS A 392 -13.29 -5.64 -26.13
C LYS A 392 -13.56 -5.36 -24.65
N ASP A 393 -13.83 -4.12 -24.27
CA ASP A 393 -13.94 -3.75 -22.85
C ASP A 393 -15.40 -3.55 -22.40
N ALA A 394 -16.29 -4.53 -22.67
CA ALA A 394 -17.66 -4.50 -22.16
C ALA A 394 -17.72 -4.49 -20.61
N ASN A 395 -16.65 -4.93 -19.93
CA ASN A 395 -16.54 -4.91 -18.46
C ASN A 395 -15.93 -3.60 -17.90
N SER A 396 -15.39 -2.69 -18.72
CA SER A 396 -14.77 -1.44 -18.21
C SER A 396 -15.70 -0.22 -18.21
N SER A 397 -16.83 -0.30 -18.90
CA SER A 397 -17.81 0.81 -19.01
C SER A 397 -18.50 1.12 -17.68
N ASP A 398 -18.52 0.17 -16.75
CA ASP A 398 -19.13 0.33 -15.43
C ASP A 398 -18.14 0.90 -14.41
N LEU A 399 -16.82 0.87 -14.67
CA LEU A 399 -15.82 1.34 -13.70
C LEU A 399 -15.78 2.86 -13.59
N LEU A 400 -15.58 3.35 -12.37
CA LEU A 400 -15.26 4.75 -12.12
C LEU A 400 -13.82 5.05 -12.54
N LEU A 401 -13.62 5.86 -13.58
CA LEU A 401 -12.28 6.25 -14.01
C LEU A 401 -11.72 7.39 -13.17
N LEU A 402 -10.43 7.30 -12.81
CA LEU A 402 -9.74 8.35 -12.04
C LEU A 402 -9.79 9.72 -12.74
N LYS A 403 -9.74 9.76 -14.07
CA LYS A 403 -9.88 11.00 -14.84
C LYS A 403 -11.28 11.61 -14.72
N SER A 404 -12.30 10.77 -14.66
CA SER A 404 -13.69 11.19 -14.52
C SER A 404 -13.99 11.72 -13.11
N LEU A 405 -13.24 11.30 -12.09
CA LEU A 405 -13.36 11.87 -10.75
C LEU A 405 -13.15 13.39 -10.77
N HIS A 406 -12.18 13.89 -11.55
CA HIS A 406 -11.93 15.32 -11.62
C HIS A 406 -13.15 16.09 -12.14
N SER A 407 -13.81 15.56 -13.18
CA SER A 407 -15.01 16.17 -13.75
C SER A 407 -16.26 16.03 -12.88
N ILE A 408 -16.30 15.07 -11.95
CA ILE A 408 -17.46 14.86 -11.07
C ILE A 408 -17.30 15.67 -9.78
N LEU A 409 -16.17 15.51 -9.08
CA LEU A 409 -15.98 16.04 -7.72
C LEU A 409 -15.62 17.52 -7.67
N PHE A 410 -15.03 18.07 -8.72
CA PHE A 410 -14.55 19.46 -8.75
C PHE A 410 -15.41 20.36 -9.65
N THR A 411 -16.67 19.98 -9.90
CA THR A 411 -17.63 20.95 -10.44
C THR A 411 -17.91 22.02 -9.37
N PRO A 412 -18.20 23.27 -9.76
CA PRO A 412 -18.37 24.37 -8.80
C PRO A 412 -19.42 24.10 -7.70
N ASN A 413 -20.43 23.29 -8.00
CA ASN A 413 -21.59 23.06 -7.13
C ASN A 413 -21.59 21.67 -6.47
N TYR A 414 -20.61 20.80 -6.74
CA TYR A 414 -20.64 19.42 -6.23
C TYR A 414 -20.70 19.37 -4.71
N ALA A 415 -19.95 20.24 -4.02
CA ALA A 415 -19.92 20.24 -2.55
C ALA A 415 -21.29 20.56 -1.95
N GLU A 416 -22.01 21.56 -2.49
CA GLU A 416 -23.35 21.95 -2.05
C GLU A 416 -24.37 20.83 -2.33
N GLU A 417 -24.34 20.26 -3.53
CA GLU A 417 -25.20 19.12 -3.90
C GLU A 417 -24.92 17.88 -3.04
N ALA A 418 -23.65 17.59 -2.77
CA ALA A 418 -23.24 16.45 -1.95
C ALA A 418 -23.62 16.64 -0.48
N GLU A 419 -23.53 17.86 0.05
CA GLU A 419 -23.96 18.16 1.41
C GLU A 419 -25.47 17.96 1.57
N LEU A 420 -26.28 18.53 0.66
CA LEU A 420 -27.73 18.33 0.66
C LEU A 420 -28.09 16.84 0.55
N HIS A 421 -27.47 16.12 -0.39
CA HIS A 421 -27.70 14.70 -0.57
C HIS A 421 -27.31 13.87 0.68
N PHE A 422 -26.19 14.21 1.32
CA PHE A 422 -25.74 13.55 2.54
C PHE A 422 -26.72 13.77 3.69
N LEU A 423 -27.22 14.99 3.87
CA LEU A 423 -28.20 15.32 4.91
C LEU A 423 -29.56 14.64 4.68
N ASP A 424 -29.99 14.51 3.42
CA ASP A 424 -31.19 13.74 3.07
C ASP A 424 -31.03 12.25 3.43
N ARG A 425 -29.87 11.65 3.14
CA ARG A 425 -29.57 10.26 3.55
C ARG A 425 -29.48 10.10 5.06
N PHE A 426 -28.90 11.08 5.75
CA PHE A 426 -28.88 11.10 7.21
C PHE A 426 -30.29 11.17 7.80
N LYS A 427 -31.18 11.98 7.21
CA LYS A 427 -32.59 12.04 7.60
C LYS A 427 -33.31 10.70 7.42
N GLU A 428 -33.16 10.07 6.25
CA GLU A 428 -33.69 8.73 5.99
C GLU A 428 -33.19 7.73 7.05
N TRP A 429 -31.91 7.78 7.41
CA TRP A 429 -31.29 6.92 8.42
C TRP A 429 -31.82 7.13 9.84
N CYS A 430 -31.99 8.38 10.28
CA CYS A 430 -32.58 8.68 11.59
C CYS A 430 -34.01 8.13 11.69
N LEU A 431 -34.82 8.33 10.65
CA LEU A 431 -36.20 7.84 10.61
C LEU A 431 -36.27 6.31 10.60
N ALA A 432 -35.40 5.65 9.84
CA ALA A 432 -35.31 4.19 9.80
C ALA A 432 -34.83 3.59 11.14
N SER A 433 -33.99 4.31 11.87
CA SER A 433 -33.45 3.89 13.17
C SER A 433 -34.41 4.15 14.35
N GLY A 434 -35.62 4.67 14.09
CA GLY A 434 -36.63 4.98 15.11
C GLY A 434 -36.36 6.26 15.91
N GLY A 435 -35.43 7.11 15.45
CA GLY A 435 -35.13 8.40 16.07
C GLY A 435 -35.99 9.55 15.52
N THR A 436 -35.99 10.68 16.23
CA THR A 436 -36.58 11.94 15.73
C THR A 436 -35.51 12.73 14.97
N PHE A 437 -35.90 13.34 13.84
CA PHE A 437 -35.00 14.21 13.08
C PHE A 437 -35.01 15.63 13.67
N PRO A 438 -33.88 16.18 14.15
CA PRO A 438 -33.82 17.54 14.68
C PRO A 438 -34.14 18.60 13.62
N GLN A 439 -34.61 19.77 14.03
CA GLN A 439 -34.98 20.85 13.10
C GLN A 439 -33.77 21.54 12.43
N HIS A 440 -32.63 21.60 13.12
CA HIS A 440 -31.40 22.19 12.61
C HIS A 440 -30.29 21.14 12.64
N VAL A 441 -29.94 20.64 11.46
CA VAL A 441 -28.90 19.63 11.28
C VAL A 441 -27.92 20.15 10.24
N ASP A 442 -26.65 20.23 10.63
CA ASP A 442 -25.53 20.50 9.73
C ASP A 442 -24.67 19.24 9.56
N LEU A 443 -23.69 19.33 8.67
CA LEU A 443 -22.79 18.21 8.39
C LEU A 443 -21.98 17.78 9.62
N THR A 444 -21.62 18.72 10.49
CA THR A 444 -20.84 18.46 11.72
C THR A 444 -21.66 17.62 12.70
N PHE A 445 -22.90 18.01 12.95
CA PHE A 445 -23.84 17.30 13.79
C PHE A 445 -24.11 15.89 13.25
N ALA A 446 -24.43 15.77 11.95
CA ALA A 446 -24.70 14.49 11.32
C ALA A 446 -23.51 13.52 11.46
N LYS A 447 -22.28 14.00 11.22
CA LYS A 447 -21.06 13.19 11.40
C LYS A 447 -20.84 12.77 12.85
N ALA A 448 -21.12 13.64 13.82
CA ALA A 448 -20.98 13.33 15.24
C ALA A 448 -21.91 12.19 15.67
N ILE A 449 -23.19 12.26 15.28
CA ILE A 449 -24.19 11.22 15.59
C ILE A 449 -23.84 9.88 14.93
N LEU A 450 -23.45 9.89 13.65
CA LEU A 450 -23.04 8.66 12.95
C LEU A 450 -21.80 8.04 13.61
N ARG A 451 -20.85 8.84 14.09
CA ARG A 451 -19.67 8.36 14.79
C ARG A 451 -19.99 7.79 16.17
N GLU A 452 -20.90 8.42 16.91
CA GLU A 452 -21.41 7.88 18.18
C GLU A 452 -22.05 6.50 17.95
N ARG A 453 -22.91 6.38 16.95
CA ARG A 453 -23.47 5.09 16.56
C ARG A 453 -22.41 4.06 16.17
N LEU A 454 -21.36 4.48 15.45
CA LEU A 454 -20.24 3.60 15.11
C LEU A 454 -19.52 3.10 16.37
N HIS A 455 -19.31 3.96 17.37
CA HIS A 455 -18.71 3.56 18.64
C HIS A 455 -19.58 2.58 19.44
N GLU A 456 -20.91 2.73 19.43
CA GLU A 456 -21.82 1.75 20.04
C GLU A 456 -21.70 0.36 19.39
N VAL A 457 -21.61 0.32 18.05
CA VAL A 457 -21.41 -0.92 17.30
C VAL A 457 -20.04 -1.53 17.63
N ILE A 458 -18.99 -0.72 17.69
CA ILE A 458 -17.65 -1.16 18.08
C ILE A 458 -17.64 -1.72 19.50
N ALA A 459 -18.31 -1.07 20.46
CA ALA A 459 -18.45 -1.56 21.82
C ALA A 459 -19.13 -2.94 21.85
N THR A 460 -20.20 -3.11 21.07
CA THR A 460 -20.89 -4.41 20.93
C THR A 460 -19.96 -5.49 20.35
N ILE A 461 -19.14 -5.15 19.35
CA ILE A 461 -18.15 -6.07 18.76
C ILE A 461 -17.11 -6.48 19.81
N LYS A 462 -16.60 -5.52 20.59
CA LYS A 462 -15.63 -5.78 21.67
C LYS A 462 -16.20 -6.73 22.72
N THR A 463 -17.40 -6.45 23.24
CA THR A 463 -18.05 -7.33 24.22
C THR A 463 -18.22 -8.75 23.69
N LYS A 464 -18.63 -8.91 22.42
CA LYS A 464 -18.78 -10.23 21.79
C LYS A 464 -17.45 -10.95 21.60
N ALA A 465 -16.39 -10.22 21.24
CA ALA A 465 -15.07 -10.78 21.06
C ALA A 465 -14.47 -11.26 22.38
N GLU A 466 -14.65 -10.50 23.47
CA GLU A 466 -14.27 -10.91 24.81
C GLU A 466 -15.00 -12.19 25.23
N LEU A 467 -16.30 -12.31 24.94
CA LEU A 467 -17.07 -13.53 25.20
C LEU A 467 -16.55 -14.73 24.41
N ILE A 468 -16.20 -14.54 23.13
CA ILE A 468 -15.59 -15.60 22.29
C ILE A 468 -14.23 -16.01 22.84
N ALA A 469 -13.36 -15.06 23.17
CA ALA A 469 -12.04 -15.34 23.72
C ALA A 469 -12.13 -16.09 25.06
N LYS A 470 -13.10 -15.73 25.92
CA LYS A 470 -13.43 -16.50 27.14
C LYS A 470 -13.85 -17.91 26.76
N ALA A 471 -14.82 -18.08 25.86
CA ALA A 471 -15.30 -19.40 25.42
C ALA A 471 -14.19 -20.29 24.84
N GLU A 472 -13.28 -19.75 24.02
CA GLU A 472 -12.17 -20.51 23.43
C GLU A 472 -11.18 -21.01 24.50
N ARG A 473 -10.92 -20.23 25.56
CA ARG A 473 -10.09 -20.66 26.70
C ARG A 473 -10.69 -21.85 27.44
N PHE A 474 -12.02 -21.97 27.51
CA PHE A 474 -12.69 -23.14 28.09
C PHE A 474 -12.62 -24.40 27.22
N VAL A 475 -12.42 -24.27 25.91
CA VAL A 475 -12.42 -25.40 24.96
C VAL A 475 -11.01 -25.99 24.77
N LEU A 476 -9.96 -25.19 24.96
CA LEU A 476 -8.56 -25.60 24.80
C LEU A 476 -8.02 -26.65 25.82
N PRO A 477 -8.60 -26.92 27.00
CA PRO A 477 -8.14 -27.98 27.92
C PRO A 477 -8.51 -29.42 27.53
N GLY A 478 -9.04 -29.69 26.32
CA GLY A 478 -9.36 -31.06 25.89
C GLY A 478 -10.60 -31.69 26.55
N ASP A 479 -11.22 -31.01 27.52
CA ASP A 479 -12.51 -31.40 28.08
C ASP A 479 -13.65 -30.77 27.27
N VAL A 480 -13.97 -31.36 26.11
CA VAL A 480 -15.23 -31.06 25.43
C VAL A 480 -16.34 -31.83 26.18
N PRO A 481 -17.26 -31.16 26.90
CA PRO A 481 -18.30 -31.87 27.64
C PRO A 481 -19.20 -32.60 26.64
N THR A 482 -19.39 -33.90 26.83
CA THR A 482 -20.14 -34.78 25.93
C THR A 482 -21.63 -34.44 25.83
N ASN A 483 -22.15 -33.52 26.64
CA ASN A 483 -23.56 -33.12 26.64
C ASN A 483 -23.78 -31.65 27.06
N ILE A 484 -24.66 -30.95 26.33
CA ILE A 484 -25.16 -29.58 26.61
C ILE A 484 -25.72 -29.43 28.05
N THR A 485 -26.27 -30.50 28.62
CA THR A 485 -26.81 -30.48 29.99
C THR A 485 -25.72 -30.25 31.05
N GLU A 486 -24.53 -30.83 30.84
CA GLU A 486 -23.37 -30.66 31.73
C GLU A 486 -22.79 -29.25 31.60
N VAL A 487 -22.77 -28.69 30.38
CA VAL A 487 -22.37 -27.29 30.15
C VAL A 487 -23.30 -26.33 30.88
N ARG A 488 -24.63 -26.51 30.79
CA ARG A 488 -25.60 -25.68 31.52
C ARG A 488 -25.47 -25.81 33.02
N PHE A 489 -25.23 -27.02 33.53
CA PHE A 489 -25.05 -27.25 34.96
C PHE A 489 -23.80 -26.54 35.49
N ARG A 490 -22.67 -26.65 34.77
CA ARG A 490 -21.43 -25.95 35.12
C ARG A 490 -21.58 -24.45 35.03
N LEU A 491 -22.23 -23.92 33.98
CA LEU A 491 -22.46 -22.48 33.80
C LEU A 491 -23.34 -21.91 34.91
N ASN A 492 -24.40 -22.62 35.31
CA ASN A 492 -25.25 -22.20 36.41
C ASN A 492 -24.49 -22.21 37.74
N ARG A 493 -23.61 -23.20 37.96
CA ARG A 493 -22.79 -23.28 39.16
C ARG A 493 -21.78 -22.13 39.25
N THR A 494 -21.08 -21.80 38.16
CA THR A 494 -20.19 -20.64 38.13
C THR A 494 -20.95 -19.33 38.28
N GLN A 495 -22.16 -19.21 37.72
CA GLN A 495 -22.98 -18.02 37.92
C GLN A 495 -23.42 -17.89 39.39
N THR A 496 -23.79 -18.98 40.05
CA THR A 496 -24.13 -18.95 41.48
C THR A 496 -22.93 -18.65 42.37
N ASP A 497 -21.75 -19.18 42.03
CA ASP A 497 -20.52 -18.95 42.78
C ASP A 497 -20.02 -17.51 42.60
N ALA A 498 -20.12 -16.95 41.38
CA ALA A 498 -19.82 -15.53 41.11
C ALA A 498 -20.77 -14.58 41.85
N ASN A 499 -22.08 -14.87 41.81
CA ASN A 499 -23.07 -14.07 42.54
C ASN A 499 -22.89 -14.18 44.08
N ALA A 500 -22.41 -15.32 44.58
CA ALA A 500 -22.09 -15.49 46.00
C ALA A 500 -20.83 -14.71 46.40
N ALA A 501 -19.81 -14.70 45.55
CA ALA A 501 -18.60 -13.91 45.75
C ALA A 501 -18.89 -12.39 45.72
N GLU A 502 -19.75 -11.92 44.81
CA GLU A 502 -20.19 -10.52 44.79
C GLU A 502 -20.91 -10.11 46.08
N ARG A 503 -21.80 -10.97 46.59
CA ARG A 503 -22.50 -10.72 47.87
C ARG A 503 -21.54 -10.65 49.05
N ASN A 504 -20.56 -11.55 49.13
CA ASN A 504 -19.55 -11.52 50.18
C ASN A 504 -18.71 -10.23 50.12
N ARG A 505 -18.36 -9.77 48.91
CA ARG A 505 -17.65 -8.50 48.69
C ARG A 505 -18.46 -7.29 49.14
N GLU A 506 -19.76 -7.26 48.82
CA GLU A 506 -20.66 -6.21 49.31
C GLU A 506 -20.78 -6.23 50.83
N ASP A 507 -20.88 -7.41 51.44
CA ASP A 507 -20.93 -7.56 52.89
C ASP A 507 -19.64 -7.10 53.57
N LEU A 508 -18.47 -7.42 53.02
CA LEU A 508 -17.18 -6.99 53.55
C LEU A 508 -17.00 -5.46 53.44
N SER A 509 -17.42 -4.87 52.32
CA SER A 509 -17.44 -3.41 52.12
C SER A 509 -18.40 -2.71 53.09
N ASN A 510 -19.56 -3.32 53.36
CA ASN A 510 -20.50 -2.83 54.36
C ASN A 510 -19.92 -2.94 55.78
N GLN A 511 -19.18 -4.01 56.10
CA GLN A 511 -18.49 -4.16 57.38
C GLN A 511 -17.38 -3.13 57.56
N HIS A 512 -16.58 -2.88 56.51
CA HIS A 512 -15.53 -1.84 56.52
C HIS A 512 -16.12 -0.47 56.81
N ARG A 513 -17.19 -0.08 56.11
CA ARG A 513 -17.87 1.21 56.33
C ARG A 513 -18.42 1.34 57.75
N LYS A 514 -18.99 0.27 58.30
CA LYS A 514 -19.45 0.22 59.69
C LYS A 514 -18.27 0.38 60.66
N ALA A 515 -17.15 -0.29 60.43
CA ALA A 515 -15.96 -0.20 61.27
C ALA A 515 -15.41 1.24 61.33
N ILE A 516 -15.29 1.91 60.18
CA ILE A 516 -14.84 3.31 60.11
C ILE A 516 -15.80 4.25 60.85
N HIS A 517 -17.10 4.09 60.64
CA HIS A 517 -18.12 4.88 61.32
C HIS A 517 -18.12 4.65 62.85
N THR A 518 -17.94 3.41 63.31
CA THR A 518 -17.82 3.07 64.73
C THR A 518 -16.55 3.69 65.35
N LEU A 519 -15.43 3.70 64.62
CA LEU A 519 -14.20 4.34 65.10
C LEU A 519 -14.31 5.86 65.15
N ASP A 520 -14.97 6.48 64.17
CA ASP A 520 -15.17 7.93 64.17
C ASP A 520 -16.11 8.39 65.29
N SER A 521 -17.25 7.70 65.46
CA SER A 521 -18.17 7.94 66.58
C SER A 521 -17.48 7.78 67.94
N ARG A 522 -16.64 6.76 68.14
CA ARG A 522 -15.82 6.60 69.35
C ARG A 522 -14.79 7.71 69.50
N GLY A 523 -14.15 8.15 68.42
CA GLY A 523 -13.19 9.25 68.41
C GLY A 523 -13.82 10.60 68.78
N ASN A 524 -15.11 10.77 68.51
CA ASN A 524 -15.91 11.94 68.87
C ASN A 524 -16.35 11.96 70.34
N LEU A 525 -16.38 10.79 71.00
CA LEU A 525 -16.63 10.66 72.45
C LEU A 525 -15.41 10.99 73.33
N HIS A 526 -14.24 11.26 72.71
CA HIS A 526 -13.07 11.70 73.48
C HIS A 526 -13.32 13.08 74.10
N PRO A 527 -12.76 13.38 75.30
CA PRO A 527 -12.96 14.66 75.98
C PRO A 527 -12.70 15.87 75.07
N LEU A 528 -13.54 16.91 75.16
CA LEU A 528 -13.48 18.09 74.30
C LEU A 528 -12.09 18.74 74.28
N TRP A 529 -11.40 18.81 75.42
CA TRP A 529 -10.04 19.33 75.48
C TRP A 529 -9.05 18.51 74.64
N MET A 530 -9.12 17.17 74.67
CA MET A 530 -8.27 16.31 73.83
C MET A 530 -8.55 16.50 72.33
N ARG A 531 -9.77 16.89 71.98
CA ARG A 531 -10.15 17.21 70.59
C ARG A 531 -9.62 18.57 70.15
N TRP A 532 -9.63 19.57 71.03
CA TRP A 532 -9.17 20.92 70.75
C TRP A 532 -7.65 21.04 70.62
N VAL A 533 -6.90 20.31 71.43
CA VAL A 533 -5.41 20.31 71.39
C VAL A 533 -4.83 19.09 70.65
N SER A 534 -5.59 18.49 69.73
CA SER A 534 -5.14 17.29 69.02
C SER A 534 -4.02 17.52 68.01
N PHE A 535 -3.65 18.77 67.73
CA PHE A 535 -2.49 19.12 66.93
C PHE A 535 -1.16 18.88 67.68
N LEU A 536 -1.20 18.63 68.99
CA LEU A 536 -0.04 18.25 69.77
C LEU A 536 0.24 16.73 69.61
N PRO A 537 1.43 16.33 69.15
CA PRO A 537 1.80 14.92 68.93
C PRO A 537 1.51 13.97 70.11
N PRO A 538 1.80 14.30 71.39
CA PRO A 538 1.54 13.39 72.50
C PRO A 538 0.04 13.15 72.75
N ILE A 539 -0.82 14.12 72.41
CA ILE A 539 -2.27 14.02 72.58
C ILE A 539 -2.86 13.22 71.42
N GLU A 540 -2.36 13.44 70.20
CA GLU A 540 -2.75 12.65 69.04
C GLU A 540 -2.41 11.17 69.20
N ALA A 541 -1.20 10.86 69.68
CA ALA A 541 -0.78 9.49 69.97
C ALA A 541 -1.66 8.82 71.04
N ARG A 542 -2.03 9.56 72.09
CA ARG A 542 -2.93 9.04 73.15
C ARG A 542 -4.35 8.80 72.63
N ARG A 543 -4.86 9.64 71.72
CA ARG A 543 -6.16 9.42 71.06
C ARG A 543 -6.09 8.23 70.10
N ALA A 544 -5.00 8.06 69.37
CA ALA A 544 -4.79 6.90 68.49
C ALA A 544 -4.74 5.58 69.30
N ALA A 545 -4.08 5.57 70.46
CA ALA A 545 -4.00 4.40 71.34
C ALA A 545 -5.37 3.93 71.86
N LEU A 546 -6.27 4.86 72.23
CA LEU A 546 -7.64 4.53 72.66
C LEU A 546 -8.49 3.94 71.53
N LEU A 547 -8.37 4.49 70.32
CA LEU A 547 -9.04 3.96 69.14
C LEU A 547 -8.47 2.59 68.73
N ARG A 548 -7.17 2.37 68.92
CA ARG A 548 -6.53 1.06 68.71
C ARG A 548 -7.10 0.00 69.63
N GLN A 549 -7.26 0.28 70.92
CA GLN A 549 -7.89 -0.67 71.84
C GLN A 549 -9.31 -1.05 71.40
N THR A 550 -10.07 -0.08 70.88
CA THR A 550 -11.40 -0.34 70.31
C THR A 550 -11.33 -1.18 69.04
N ALA A 551 -10.44 -0.86 68.11
CA ALA A 551 -10.28 -1.59 66.85
C ALA A 551 -9.84 -3.04 67.09
N THR A 552 -8.93 -3.29 68.03
CA THR A 552 -8.49 -4.64 68.40
C THR A 552 -9.57 -5.42 69.16
N ALA A 553 -10.35 -4.77 70.04
CA ALA A 553 -11.45 -5.42 70.74
C ALA A 553 -12.58 -5.85 69.80
N LEU A 554 -12.84 -5.06 68.75
CA LEU A 554 -13.83 -5.34 67.71
C LEU A 554 -13.27 -6.19 66.56
N LYS A 555 -12.01 -6.65 66.66
CA LYS A 555 -11.30 -7.46 65.65
C LYS A 555 -11.15 -6.79 64.28
N TYR A 556 -11.13 -5.46 64.22
CA TYR A 556 -10.83 -4.72 62.98
C TYR A 556 -9.34 -4.65 62.66
N LEU A 557 -8.49 -4.91 63.67
CA LEU A 557 -7.04 -4.96 63.54
C LEU A 557 -6.51 -6.16 64.35
N PRO A 558 -5.51 -6.90 63.84
CA PRO A 558 -4.81 -7.92 64.61
C PRO A 558 -4.09 -7.31 65.83
N LYS A 559 -3.72 -8.17 66.80
CA LYS A 559 -3.11 -7.74 68.07
C LYS A 559 -1.66 -7.23 67.94
N ASP A 560 -1.07 -7.26 66.75
CA ASP A 560 0.37 -7.09 66.55
C ASP A 560 0.90 -5.66 66.74
N ASP A 561 2.22 -5.59 66.99
CA ASP A 561 2.96 -4.58 67.74
C ASP A 561 3.41 -3.36 66.90
N ILE A 562 2.54 -2.84 66.03
CA ILE A 562 2.84 -1.66 65.21
C ILE A 562 2.58 -0.39 66.03
N SER A 563 3.57 0.50 66.18
CA SER A 563 3.37 1.82 66.77
C SER A 563 2.56 2.70 65.80
N LEU A 564 1.27 2.86 66.11
CA LEU A 564 0.33 3.69 65.36
C LEU A 564 0.16 5.02 66.12
N ASP A 565 1.14 5.90 65.95
CA ASP A 565 1.26 7.13 66.75
C ASP A 565 0.31 8.25 66.33
N SER A 566 -0.52 8.03 65.31
CA SER A 566 -1.52 9.00 64.85
C SER A 566 -2.81 8.32 64.42
N ARG A 567 -3.92 9.07 64.45
CA ARG A 567 -5.23 8.57 64.00
C ARG A 567 -5.18 8.22 62.52
N ALA A 568 -4.49 9.02 61.71
CA ALA A 568 -4.35 8.78 60.27
C ALA A 568 -3.69 7.42 59.99
N LYS A 569 -2.61 7.08 60.72
CA LYS A 569 -1.95 5.77 60.60
C LYS A 569 -2.87 4.63 61.02
N LEU A 570 -3.70 4.83 62.06
CA LEU A 570 -4.67 3.83 62.50
C LEU A 570 -5.76 3.57 61.46
N TYR A 571 -6.38 4.61 60.90
CA TYR A 571 -7.39 4.42 59.85
C TYR A 571 -6.78 3.78 58.61
N ALA A 572 -5.59 4.20 58.19
CA ALA A 572 -4.86 3.56 57.09
C ALA A 572 -4.57 2.07 57.36
N ALA A 573 -4.29 1.68 58.60
CA ALA A 573 -4.07 0.28 58.96
C ALA A 573 -5.37 -0.55 58.94
N VAL A 574 -6.50 0.03 59.36
CA VAL A 574 -7.83 -0.61 59.23
C VAL A 574 -8.20 -0.75 57.76
N ASP A 575 -8.00 0.30 56.96
CA ASP A 575 -8.27 0.29 55.51
C ASP A 575 -7.42 -0.76 54.80
N ALA A 576 -6.14 -0.88 55.17
CA ALA A 576 -5.24 -1.89 54.64
C ALA A 576 -5.66 -3.32 55.02
N GLU A 577 -6.13 -3.55 56.24
CA GLU A 577 -6.57 -4.88 56.69
C GLU A 577 -7.84 -5.33 55.95
N PHE A 578 -8.84 -4.45 55.83
CA PHE A 578 -10.03 -4.76 55.02
C PHE A 578 -9.70 -4.88 53.54
N GLY A 579 -8.77 -4.07 53.01
CA GLY A 579 -8.24 -4.22 51.65
C GLY A 579 -7.61 -5.60 51.43
N ASN A 580 -6.76 -6.04 52.34
CA ASN A 580 -6.12 -7.37 52.27
C ASN A 580 -7.15 -8.51 52.34
N GLN A 581 -8.22 -8.36 53.11
CA GLN A 581 -9.29 -9.36 53.19
C GLN A 581 -10.12 -9.41 51.90
N ILE A 582 -10.40 -8.26 51.27
CA ILE A 582 -11.03 -8.19 49.95
C ILE A 582 -10.13 -8.84 48.89
N ASP A 583 -8.83 -8.54 48.91
CA ASP A 583 -7.86 -9.09 47.96
C ASP A 583 -7.63 -10.60 48.19
N ALA A 584 -7.74 -11.09 49.42
CA ALA A 584 -7.69 -12.51 49.75
C ALA A 584 -8.94 -13.24 49.25
N GLU A 585 -10.13 -12.66 49.41
CA GLU A 585 -11.35 -13.18 48.80
C GLU A 585 -11.23 -13.21 47.27
N GLU A 586 -10.61 -12.20 46.65
CA GLU A 586 -10.39 -12.15 45.19
C GLU A 586 -9.43 -13.26 44.69
N LYS A 587 -8.49 -13.71 45.53
CA LYS A 587 -7.59 -14.85 45.23
C LYS A 587 -8.21 -16.22 45.50
N THR A 588 -9.18 -16.31 46.42
CA THR A 588 -9.87 -17.57 46.78
C THR A 588 -11.21 -17.77 46.08
N ALA A 589 -11.80 -16.71 45.54
CA ALA A 589 -12.93 -16.80 44.65
C ALA A 589 -12.55 -17.76 43.52
N PRO A 590 -13.41 -18.72 43.15
CA PRO A 590 -13.16 -19.53 41.98
C PRO A 590 -12.93 -18.54 40.84
N ASN A 591 -11.69 -18.50 40.37
CA ASN A 591 -11.31 -17.66 39.25
C ASN A 591 -12.35 -17.96 38.17
N PRO A 592 -13.03 -16.96 37.58
CA PRO A 592 -13.88 -17.23 36.42
C PRO A 592 -12.94 -17.54 35.24
N SER A 593 -12.27 -18.70 35.34
CA SER A 593 -11.32 -19.32 34.42
C SER A 593 -12.04 -20.31 33.56
#